data_AF-A0A1E4ZTP7-F1
#
_entry.id   AF-A0A1E4ZTP7-F1
#
_cell.length_a   1.000
_cell.length_b   1.000
_cell.length_c   1.000
_cell.angle_alpha   90.00
_cell.angle_beta   90.00
_cell.angle_gamma   90.00
#
_symmetry.space_group_name_H-M   'P 1'
#
loop_
_entity.id
_entity.type
_entity.pdbx_description
1 polymer ?
#
loop_
_entity_poly.entity_id
_entity_poly.type
_entity_poly.pdbx_seq_one_letter_code
_entity_poly.pdbx_strand_id
1 'polypeptide(L)'
;MLFLRKNSLLLILLIISSCSGQFDFDEVSSGKLIPKGENIVYNKESVKKIGDNTIFIKKIERYNDDLELLEVDIAKAEGFLTYSRKELEDDSVLIDSYKISRDREKTKLKGNFVLDNGDKYKIIYKVKDSILCLKEKKVLLLIKSHN
;
A
#
# COMPACT_ATOMS: atom_id res chain seq x y z
N MET A 1 54.48 -13.86 -0.04
CA MET A 1 53.38 -13.39 -0.90
C MET A 1 52.07 -13.48 -0.12
N LEU A 2 51.57 -12.35 0.42
CA LEU A 2 50.24 -12.30 1.04
C LEU A 2 49.19 -11.92 -0.03
N PHE A 3 48.56 -12.92 -0.63
CA PHE A 3 47.40 -12.74 -1.50
C PHE A 3 46.11 -12.80 -0.67
N LEU A 4 45.77 -11.69 -0.03
CA LEU A 4 44.45 -11.46 0.56
C LEU A 4 43.98 -10.06 0.14
N ARG A 5 43.67 -9.91 -1.15
CA ARG A 5 43.04 -8.69 -1.68
C ARG A 5 41.87 -9.09 -2.57
N LYS A 6 40.68 -8.62 -2.17
CA LYS A 6 39.42 -8.41 -2.93
C LYS A 6 38.16 -9.21 -2.53
N ASN A 7 38.25 -10.34 -1.82
CA ASN A 7 37.01 -11.11 -1.48
C ASN A 7 36.34 -10.72 -0.14
N SER A 8 37.00 -9.93 0.72
CA SER A 8 36.42 -9.53 2.02
C SER A 8 35.43 -8.35 1.94
N LEU A 9 35.52 -7.49 0.92
CA LEU A 9 34.58 -6.36 0.77
C LEU A 9 33.22 -6.80 0.21
N LEU A 10 33.18 -7.87 -0.59
CA LEU A 10 31.94 -8.37 -1.18
C LEU A 10 30.99 -8.93 -0.12
N LEU A 11 31.55 -9.59 0.91
CA LEU A 11 30.77 -10.16 2.02
C LEU A 11 30.14 -9.07 2.91
N ILE A 12 30.85 -7.95 3.11
CA ILE A 12 30.36 -6.82 3.92
C ILE A 12 29.28 -6.03 3.16
N LEU A 13 29.36 -5.91 1.84
CA LEU A 13 28.27 -5.31 1.04
C LEU A 13 26.99 -6.17 1.01
N LEU A 14 27.11 -7.49 1.14
CA LEU A 14 25.97 -8.41 1.16
C LEU A 14 25.16 -8.29 2.46
N ILE A 15 25.81 -8.04 3.60
CA ILE A 15 25.16 -8.01 4.92
C ILE A 15 24.35 -6.72 5.14
N ILE A 16 24.67 -5.61 4.47
CA ILE A 16 23.92 -4.34 4.59
C ILE A 16 22.65 -4.34 3.71
N SER A 17 22.46 -5.36 2.87
CA SER A 17 21.37 -5.38 1.88
C SER A 17 20.04 -5.98 2.37
N SER A 18 19.98 -6.53 3.59
CA SER A 18 18.90 -7.49 3.94
C SER A 18 18.22 -7.29 5.30
N CYS A 19 18.28 -6.10 5.89
CA CYS A 19 17.27 -5.74 6.89
C CYS A 19 16.03 -5.18 6.18
N SER A 20 15.35 -6.04 5.42
CA SER A 20 13.98 -5.75 4.98
C SER A 20 13.02 -6.36 5.98
N GLY A 21 12.35 -5.52 6.76
CA GLY A 21 11.27 -5.97 7.65
C GLY A 21 9.99 -6.21 6.85
N GLN A 22 9.26 -7.29 7.15
CA GLN A 22 7.88 -7.45 6.68
C GLN A 22 6.97 -6.51 7.50
N PHE A 23 5.97 -5.91 6.87
CA PHE A 23 4.91 -5.20 7.57
C PHE A 23 3.60 -5.96 7.34
N ASP A 24 3.00 -6.45 8.41
CA ASP A 24 1.72 -7.13 8.36
C ASP A 24 0.60 -6.08 8.43
N PHE A 25 -0.34 -6.18 7.50
CA PHE A 25 -1.51 -5.32 7.34
C PHE A 25 -2.68 -6.21 6.92
N ASP A 26 -3.89 -5.74 7.15
CA ASP A 26 -5.13 -6.34 6.68
C ASP A 26 -5.90 -5.38 5.78
N GLU A 27 -5.66 -4.07 5.86
CA GLU A 27 -6.29 -3.07 5.00
C GLU A 27 -5.27 -2.33 4.13
N VAL A 28 -5.56 -2.28 2.83
CA VAL A 28 -4.81 -1.52 1.83
C VAL A 28 -5.72 -0.51 1.16
N SER A 29 -5.46 0.76 1.44
CA SER A 29 -6.13 1.88 0.79
C SER A 29 -5.25 2.42 -0.35
N SER A 30 -5.83 2.57 -1.54
CA SER A 30 -5.13 3.22 -2.67
C SER A 30 -5.88 4.44 -3.18
N GLY A 31 -5.13 5.45 -3.60
CA GLY A 31 -5.71 6.75 -3.83
C GLY A 31 -4.80 7.75 -4.50
N LYS A 32 -5.11 9.03 -4.28
CA LYS A 32 -4.34 10.16 -4.76
C LYS A 32 -4.08 11.15 -3.63
N LEU A 33 -2.91 11.75 -3.64
CA LEU A 33 -2.64 12.92 -2.82
C LEU A 33 -3.43 14.12 -3.37
N ILE A 34 -4.06 14.88 -2.49
CA ILE A 34 -4.72 16.15 -2.83
C ILE A 34 -3.74 17.28 -2.54
N PRO A 35 -3.26 18.01 -3.57
CA PRO A 35 -2.42 19.18 -3.38
C PRO A 35 -3.10 20.26 -2.55
N LYS A 36 -2.31 20.98 -1.75
CA LYS A 36 -2.81 22.09 -0.95
C LYS A 36 -3.38 23.17 -1.88
N GLY A 37 -4.59 23.64 -1.59
CA GLY A 37 -5.26 24.69 -2.37
C GLY A 37 -6.08 24.19 -3.56
N GLU A 38 -6.10 22.89 -3.85
CA GLU A 38 -7.05 22.34 -4.81
C GLU A 38 -8.45 22.21 -4.18
N ASN A 39 -9.45 22.78 -4.83
CA ASN A 39 -10.85 22.57 -4.49
C ASN A 39 -11.33 21.32 -5.23
N ILE A 40 -11.76 20.30 -4.49
CA ILE A 40 -12.21 19.04 -5.11
C ILE A 40 -13.57 18.63 -4.56
N VAL A 41 -14.47 18.28 -5.49
CA VAL A 41 -15.81 17.77 -5.21
C VAL A 41 -15.76 16.24 -5.22
N TYR A 42 -15.15 15.66 -4.20
CA TYR A 42 -15.26 14.22 -3.90
C TYR A 42 -16.23 14.00 -2.75
N ASN A 43 -16.78 12.80 -2.63
CA ASN A 43 -17.55 12.44 -1.45
C ASN A 43 -16.66 12.56 -0.20
N LYS A 44 -17.24 13.11 0.87
CA LYS A 44 -16.50 13.45 2.10
C LYS A 44 -15.86 12.22 2.76
N GLU A 45 -16.49 11.06 2.65
CA GLU A 45 -16.04 9.81 3.27
C GLU A 45 -14.70 9.32 2.71
N SER A 46 -14.46 9.56 1.41
CA SER A 46 -13.23 9.15 0.72
C SER A 46 -12.07 10.11 0.94
N VAL A 47 -12.31 11.29 1.51
CA VAL A 47 -11.24 12.25 1.80
C VAL A 47 -10.75 12.04 3.23
N LYS A 48 -9.49 11.65 3.38
CA LYS A 48 -8.86 11.47 4.70
C LYS A 48 -7.70 12.46 4.89
N LYS A 49 -7.48 12.87 6.14
CA LYS A 49 -6.31 13.64 6.54
C LYS A 49 -5.39 12.76 7.38
N ILE A 50 -4.12 12.65 6.98
CA ILE A 50 -3.11 11.84 7.66
C ILE A 50 -1.84 12.69 7.80
N GLY A 51 -1.53 13.09 9.04
CA GLY A 51 -0.57 14.17 9.29
C GLY A 51 -0.98 15.44 8.53
N ASP A 52 -0.04 16.04 7.81
CA ASP A 52 -0.27 17.25 7.00
C ASP A 52 -0.81 16.96 5.58
N ASN A 53 -1.09 15.69 5.27
CA ASN A 53 -1.52 15.27 3.93
C ASN A 53 -3.03 15.09 3.88
N THR A 54 -3.66 15.65 2.85
CA THR A 54 -5.03 15.32 2.47
C THR A 54 -4.98 14.32 1.33
N ILE A 55 -5.66 13.18 1.48
CA ILE A 55 -5.70 12.11 0.48
C ILE A 55 -7.13 11.82 0.07
N PHE A 56 -7.32 11.54 -1.21
CA PHE A 56 -8.54 10.95 -1.73
C PHE A 56 -8.32 9.44 -1.90
N ILE A 57 -9.07 8.65 -1.15
CA ILE A 57 -9.07 7.19 -1.21
C ILE A 57 -10.03 6.77 -2.32
N LYS A 58 -9.51 6.02 -3.29
CA LYS A 58 -10.31 5.50 -4.41
C LYS A 58 -10.88 4.13 -4.10
N LYS A 59 -10.10 3.31 -3.41
CA LYS A 59 -10.51 1.98 -2.98
C LYS A 59 -9.80 1.57 -1.70
N ILE A 60 -10.46 0.69 -0.97
CA ILE A 60 -9.98 0.07 0.25
C ILE A 60 -10.13 -1.44 0.04
N GLU A 61 -9.03 -2.18 0.10
CA GLU A 61 -9.00 -3.63 -0.08
C GLU A 61 -8.67 -4.27 1.26
N ARG A 62 -9.47 -5.24 1.73
CA ARG A 62 -9.27 -5.93 3.00
C ARG A 62 -8.88 -7.39 2.78
N TYR A 63 -7.93 -7.87 3.56
CA TYR A 63 -7.26 -9.15 3.39
C TYR A 63 -7.26 -9.95 4.70
N ASN A 64 -7.24 -11.28 4.59
CA ASN A 64 -6.91 -12.15 5.72
C ASN A 64 -5.38 -12.24 5.93
N ASP A 65 -4.98 -13.02 6.95
CA ASP A 65 -3.56 -13.24 7.29
C ASP A 65 -2.76 -13.92 6.15
N ASP A 66 -3.44 -14.65 5.27
CA ASP A 66 -2.88 -15.30 4.09
C ASP A 66 -2.80 -14.38 2.87
N LEU A 67 -3.16 -13.09 3.03
CA LEU A 67 -3.18 -12.07 1.98
C LEU A 67 -4.16 -12.36 0.84
N GLU A 68 -5.22 -13.09 1.15
CA GLU A 68 -6.37 -13.33 0.28
C GLU A 68 -7.40 -12.21 0.49
N LEU A 69 -7.88 -11.62 -0.62
CA LEU A 69 -8.90 -10.57 -0.55
C LEU A 69 -10.18 -11.11 0.11
N LEU A 70 -10.79 -10.32 0.99
CA LEU A 70 -12.08 -10.61 1.61
C LEU A 70 -13.17 -9.71 1.02
N GLU A 71 -12.89 -8.42 0.93
CA GLU A 71 -13.81 -7.41 0.45
C GLU A 71 -13.08 -6.16 -0.07
N VAL A 72 -13.80 -5.37 -0.86
CA VAL A 72 -13.32 -4.08 -1.35
C VAL A 72 -14.39 -3.01 -1.21
N ASP A 73 -14.00 -1.84 -0.75
CA ASP A 73 -14.80 -0.62 -0.86
C ASP A 73 -14.30 0.20 -2.04
N ILE A 74 -15.20 0.64 -2.92
CA ILE A 74 -14.90 1.51 -4.05
C ILE A 74 -15.57 2.86 -3.86
N ALA A 75 -14.80 3.94 -3.94
CA ALA A 75 -15.32 5.30 -3.84
C ALA A 75 -16.24 5.63 -5.03
N LYS A 76 -17.43 6.15 -4.72
CA LYS A 76 -18.45 6.66 -5.65
C LYS A 76 -18.83 8.09 -5.28
N ALA A 77 -19.69 8.71 -6.08
CA ALA A 77 -20.15 10.08 -5.83
C ALA A 77 -20.86 10.25 -4.48
N GLU A 78 -21.61 9.24 -4.05
CA GLU A 78 -22.46 9.30 -2.84
C GLU A 78 -21.84 8.63 -1.60
N GLY A 79 -20.71 7.94 -1.73
CA GLY A 79 -20.23 7.06 -0.65
C GLY A 79 -19.24 6.02 -1.14
N PHE A 80 -18.99 5.02 -0.30
CA PHE A 80 -18.33 3.79 -0.70
C PHE A 80 -19.37 2.74 -1.07
N LEU A 81 -19.07 1.96 -2.10
CA LEU A 81 -19.79 0.74 -2.43
C LEU A 81 -18.90 -0.45 -2.09
N THR A 82 -19.41 -1.32 -1.22
CA THR A 82 -18.70 -2.52 -0.74
C THR A 82 -19.06 -3.70 -1.62
N TYR A 83 -18.04 -4.49 -2.00
CA TYR A 83 -18.20 -5.77 -2.68
C TYR A 83 -17.41 -6.83 -1.93
N SER A 84 -18.06 -7.96 -1.66
CA SER A 84 -17.40 -9.16 -1.17
C SER A 84 -16.56 -9.83 -2.27
N ARG A 85 -15.59 -10.65 -1.89
CA ARG A 85 -14.82 -11.47 -2.83
C ARG A 85 -15.72 -12.27 -3.78
N LYS A 86 -16.79 -12.87 -3.25
CA LYS A 86 -17.72 -13.67 -4.06
C LYS A 86 -18.38 -12.84 -5.17
N GLU A 87 -18.88 -11.65 -4.84
CA GLU A 87 -19.49 -10.75 -5.83
C GLU A 87 -18.49 -10.31 -6.91
N LEU A 88 -17.23 -10.12 -6.54
CA LEU A 88 -16.15 -9.79 -7.49
C LEU A 88 -15.72 -10.98 -8.36
N GLU A 89 -15.85 -12.21 -7.86
CA GLU A 89 -15.62 -13.44 -8.63
C GLU A 89 -16.76 -13.69 -9.62
N ASP A 90 -18.00 -13.40 -9.22
CA ASP A 90 -19.18 -13.49 -10.09
C ASP A 90 -19.16 -12.41 -11.19
N ASP A 91 -18.60 -11.21 -10.93
CA ASP A 91 -18.39 -10.14 -11.91
C ASP A 91 -16.91 -9.72 -12.00
N SER A 92 -16.14 -10.52 -12.73
CA SER A 92 -14.71 -10.28 -12.93
C SER A 92 -14.38 -8.94 -13.60
N VAL A 93 -15.34 -8.30 -14.29
CA VAL A 93 -15.12 -7.00 -14.96
C VAL A 93 -14.85 -5.91 -13.93
N LEU A 94 -15.43 -6.02 -12.73
CA LEU A 94 -15.16 -5.09 -11.63
C LEU A 94 -13.69 -5.15 -11.19
N ILE A 95 -13.13 -6.36 -11.12
CA ILE A 95 -11.74 -6.58 -10.70
C ILE A 95 -10.78 -5.85 -11.65
N ASP A 96 -10.98 -6.03 -12.95
CA ASP A 96 -10.13 -5.38 -13.96
C ASP A 96 -10.33 -3.86 -13.99
N SER A 97 -11.58 -3.40 -13.90
CA SER A 97 -11.93 -1.98 -13.96
C SER A 97 -11.33 -1.18 -12.80
N TYR A 98 -11.32 -1.75 -11.60
CA TYR A 98 -10.78 -1.10 -10.39
C TYR A 98 -9.37 -1.57 -10.03
N LYS A 99 -8.78 -2.44 -10.87
CA LYS A 99 -7.45 -3.03 -10.69
C LYS A 99 -7.29 -3.66 -9.31
N ILE A 100 -8.30 -4.41 -8.88
CA ILE A 100 -8.36 -5.03 -7.56
C ILE A 100 -7.34 -6.17 -7.49
N SER A 101 -6.57 -6.22 -6.41
CA SER A 101 -5.60 -7.29 -6.20
C SER A 101 -6.28 -8.43 -5.44
N ARG A 102 -6.62 -9.53 -6.13
CA ARG A 102 -7.25 -10.72 -5.53
C ARG A 102 -6.36 -11.35 -4.46
N ASP A 103 -5.11 -11.56 -4.81
CA ASP A 103 -4.08 -12.12 -3.95
C ASP A 103 -2.87 -11.18 -3.99
N ARG A 104 -2.23 -10.97 -2.85
CA ARG A 104 -1.11 -10.02 -2.73
C ARG A 104 0.17 -10.71 -2.33
N GLU A 105 1.29 -10.16 -2.81
CA GLU A 105 2.58 -10.50 -2.25
C GLU A 105 2.81 -9.75 -0.93
N LYS A 106 3.58 -10.36 -0.03
CA LYS A 106 4.01 -9.74 1.22
C LYS A 106 4.73 -8.42 0.96
N THR A 107 4.22 -7.35 1.56
CA THR A 107 4.86 -6.05 1.52
C THR A 107 6.18 -6.05 2.29
N LYS A 108 7.23 -5.49 1.67
CA LYS A 108 8.57 -5.40 2.27
C LYS A 108 8.93 -3.95 2.56
N LEU A 109 9.39 -3.68 3.77
CA LEU A 109 9.99 -2.41 4.15
C LEU A 109 11.49 -2.43 3.84
N LYS A 110 11.99 -1.40 3.15
CA LYS A 110 13.43 -1.24 2.88
C LYS A 110 13.83 0.22 3.09
N GLY A 111 14.34 0.52 4.28
CA GLY A 111 14.64 1.90 4.69
C GLY A 111 13.37 2.77 4.65
N ASN A 112 13.41 3.86 3.88
CA ASN A 112 12.29 4.79 3.72
C ASN A 112 11.34 4.41 2.57
N PHE A 113 11.32 3.14 2.18
CA PHE A 113 10.50 2.65 1.07
C PHE A 113 9.69 1.42 1.46
N VAL A 114 8.53 1.31 0.82
CA VAL A 114 7.66 0.14 0.78
C VAL A 114 7.77 -0.47 -0.62
N LEU A 115 7.98 -1.79 -0.69
CA LEU A 115 7.87 -2.60 -1.89
C LEU A 115 6.58 -3.41 -1.80
N ASP A 116 5.65 -3.15 -2.70
CA ASP A 116 4.28 -3.65 -2.65
C ASP A 116 3.80 -4.00 -4.07
N ASN A 117 3.44 -5.27 -4.29
CA ASN A 117 3.03 -5.81 -5.61
C ASN A 117 3.93 -5.34 -6.78
N GLY A 118 5.25 -5.46 -6.61
CA GLY A 118 6.26 -5.07 -7.60
C GLY A 118 6.55 -3.56 -7.67
N ASP A 119 5.76 -2.72 -7.00
CA ASP A 119 5.94 -1.27 -7.00
C ASP A 119 6.71 -0.77 -5.78
N LYS A 120 7.56 0.23 -6.00
CA LYS A 120 8.32 0.91 -4.95
C LYS A 120 7.68 2.26 -4.61
N TYR A 121 7.29 2.42 -3.35
CA TYR A 121 6.71 3.64 -2.80
C TYR A 121 7.61 4.26 -1.74
N LYS A 122 7.69 5.59 -1.68
CA LYS A 122 8.40 6.32 -0.63
C LYS A 122 7.47 6.47 0.57
N ILE A 123 7.94 6.11 1.76
CA ILE A 123 7.21 6.36 3.01
C ILE A 123 7.23 7.87 3.28
N ILE A 124 6.06 8.48 3.47
CA ILE A 124 5.91 9.91 3.76
C ILE A 124 5.30 10.18 5.12
N TYR A 125 4.61 9.19 5.71
CA TYR A 125 4.13 9.24 7.07
C TYR A 125 4.03 7.81 7.62
N LYS A 126 4.43 7.61 8.87
CA LYS A 126 4.44 6.30 9.52
C LYS A 126 4.10 6.45 11.00
N VAL A 127 3.14 5.66 11.45
CA VAL A 127 2.83 5.43 12.86
C VAL A 127 2.83 3.92 13.12
N LYS A 128 2.55 3.51 14.36
CA LYS A 128 2.60 2.10 14.79
C LYS A 128 1.81 1.17 13.86
N ASP A 129 0.57 1.55 13.56
CA ASP A 129 -0.39 0.68 12.88
C ASP A 129 -0.74 1.18 11.47
N SER A 130 0.00 2.16 10.94
CA SER A 130 -0.27 2.69 9.60
C SER A 130 0.97 3.25 8.91
N ILE A 131 1.10 2.97 7.62
CA ILE A 131 2.15 3.50 6.76
C ILE A 131 1.52 4.14 5.53
N LEU A 132 1.71 5.46 5.39
CA LEU A 132 1.33 6.21 4.21
C LEU A 132 2.54 6.34 3.27
N CYS A 133 2.35 5.89 2.05
CA CYS A 133 3.37 5.82 1.02
C CYS A 133 2.94 6.58 -0.23
N LEU A 134 3.92 7.11 -0.95
CA LEU A 134 3.72 7.90 -2.16
C LEU A 134 4.62 7.40 -3.29
N LYS A 135 4.03 7.28 -4.48
CA LYS A 135 4.74 7.12 -5.75
C LYS A 135 4.14 8.13 -6.73
N GLU A 136 4.89 9.18 -7.03
CA GLU A 136 4.40 10.35 -7.79
C GLU A 136 3.17 10.99 -7.12
N LYS A 137 1.97 10.89 -7.71
CA LYS A 137 0.69 11.32 -7.13
C LYS A 137 -0.14 10.17 -6.57
N LYS A 138 0.30 8.92 -6.71
CA LYS A 138 -0.40 7.74 -6.22
C LYS A 138 -0.08 7.51 -4.76
N VAL A 139 -1.12 7.30 -3.97
CA VAL A 139 -1.01 7.00 -2.55
C VAL A 139 -1.29 5.52 -2.34
N LEU A 140 -0.48 4.91 -1.49
CA LEU A 140 -0.70 3.60 -0.89
C LEU A 140 -0.70 3.78 0.63
N LEU A 141 -1.77 3.40 1.29
CA LEU A 141 -1.92 3.45 2.74
C LEU A 141 -2.13 2.02 3.23
N LEU A 142 -1.19 1.55 4.04
CA LEU A 142 -1.23 0.23 4.67
C LEU A 142 -1.65 0.42 6.12
N ILE A 143 -2.69 -0.29 6.55
CA ILE A 143 -3.20 -0.23 7.91
C ILE A 143 -3.21 -1.64 8.49
N LYS A 144 -2.73 -1.76 9.72
CA LYS A 144 -2.89 -2.96 10.54
C LYS A 144 -4.11 -2.77 11.43
N SER A 145 -5.21 -3.44 11.15
CA SER A 145 -6.32 -3.53 12.08
C SER A 145 -5.92 -4.41 13.25
N HIS A 146 -6.43 -4.05 14.43
CA HIS A 146 -6.46 -4.95 15.57
C HIS A 146 -7.85 -5.57 15.56
N ASN A 147 -8.03 -6.65 14.82
CA ASN A 147 -9.22 -7.49 15.01
C ASN A 147 -9.14 -8.21 16.35
#